data_AF-A0A2D8C9L9-F1
#
_entry.id   AF-A0A2D8C9L9-F1
#
_cell.length_a   1.000
_cell.length_b   1.000
_cell.length_c   1.000
_cell.angle_alpha   90.00
_cell.angle_beta   90.00
_cell.angle_gamma   90.00
#
_symmetry.space_group_name_H-M   'P 1'
#
loop_
_entity.id
_entity.type
_entity.pdbx_description
1 polymer ?
#
loop_
_entity_poly.entity_id
_entity_poly.type
_entity_poly.pdbx_seq_one_letter_code
_entity_poly.pdbx_strand_id
1 'polypeptide(L)'
;MTFSEIVKELNQRIIDGDSILKNLQPERAEKLGLLKVSKKFFNDQKELLNARYTYHYGGLKEFQFNIAEEPDYEGKPIFRFGLAFNFQPSRNDPDPVTTLENQVSRFNQLLKEHPGVLSEESFWVWNGSDRTESVPVGKISDKHRVLGKFLFVGKSIPKPARSISDEDLELIIEELEYLYPIYQYVQLEIDQAIKLDKVARICFNTEGWVKPSGHVGKSRTANTHEAKAGFGHEEWLLDFSKLIQGYHYASLEPIHKYRNKYIGSVFNIHLYTINGTTKRRFWIGELKDVEVIDYEQTNKIIAEYKKRGWYNEMENQLVDLGLNPKDLNKWTEDILFNIRFKPENALIYDNSIEVEIGDASIPSTRYNLLNFKELPSELAEVLEDDEFGPSSENYKAPKLADSSKRISGPKISEIPHIHYRITEELFKYLKKNGFENVEYERRIMGSSKVDMIGWKGKKATFFEIKTYPNAKACIREALGQVLEYAMYPADFRADKLVIVSQNKTLPSDQAYIKHLRKSLNLKLEYWAFDYEKKALLETVK
;
A
#
# COMPACT_ATOMS: atom_id res chain seq x y z
N MET A 1 -27.84 5.02 -22.71
CA MET A 1 -28.90 4.55 -21.78
C MET A 1 -29.74 5.74 -21.33
N THR A 2 -31.03 5.58 -21.04
CA THR A 2 -31.80 6.61 -20.33
C THR A 2 -31.30 6.76 -18.88
N PHE A 3 -31.59 7.88 -18.21
CA PHE A 3 -31.22 8.05 -16.79
C PHE A 3 -31.81 6.92 -15.92
N SER A 4 -33.06 6.52 -16.19
CA SER A 4 -33.72 5.39 -15.52
C SER A 4 -32.98 4.06 -15.74
N GLU A 5 -32.55 3.78 -16.98
CA GLU A 5 -31.76 2.59 -17.30
C GLU A 5 -30.42 2.59 -16.56
N ILE A 6 -29.73 3.74 -16.48
CA ILE A 6 -28.47 3.87 -15.72
C ILE A 6 -28.68 3.54 -14.24
N VAL A 7 -29.70 4.13 -13.61
CA VAL A 7 -29.99 3.88 -12.19
C VAL A 7 -30.30 2.41 -11.93
N LYS A 8 -31.05 1.78 -12.83
CA LYS A 8 -31.36 0.35 -12.76
C LYS A 8 -30.09 -0.50 -12.88
N GLU A 9 -29.24 -0.18 -13.85
CA GLU A 9 -28.00 -0.90 -14.11
C GLU A 9 -27.00 -0.77 -12.96
N LEU A 10 -26.80 0.44 -12.42
CA LEU A 10 -25.96 0.66 -11.24
C LEU A 10 -26.45 -0.13 -10.03
N ASN A 11 -27.77 -0.12 -9.77
CA ASN A 11 -28.35 -0.94 -8.71
C ASN A 11 -28.08 -2.43 -8.94
N GLN A 12 -28.27 -2.93 -10.16
CA GLN A 12 -28.05 -4.34 -10.48
C GLN A 12 -26.59 -4.74 -10.27
N ARG A 13 -25.64 -3.97 -10.81
CA ARG A 13 -24.19 -4.25 -10.70
C ARG A 13 -23.71 -4.21 -9.26
N ILE A 14 -24.21 -3.28 -8.44
CA ILE A 14 -23.86 -3.20 -7.03
C ILE A 14 -24.39 -4.41 -6.26
N ILE A 15 -25.63 -4.85 -6.54
CA ILE A 15 -26.27 -5.95 -5.80
C ILE A 15 -25.70 -7.31 -6.19
N ASP A 16 -25.55 -7.54 -7.50
CA ASP A 16 -25.16 -8.84 -8.05
C ASP A 16 -23.64 -9.02 -8.13
N GLY A 17 -22.89 -7.92 -8.14
CA GLY A 17 -21.44 -7.94 -8.21
C GLY A 17 -20.74 -8.02 -6.85
N ASP A 18 -19.42 -7.93 -6.90
CA ASP A 18 -18.55 -7.95 -5.71
C ASP A 18 -18.35 -6.57 -5.08
N SER A 19 -19.16 -5.59 -5.48
CA SER A 19 -19.06 -4.23 -4.96
C SER A 19 -19.28 -4.17 -3.45
N ILE A 20 -18.42 -3.43 -2.74
CA ILE A 20 -18.56 -3.21 -1.29
C ILE A 20 -19.80 -2.39 -0.94
N LEU A 21 -20.36 -1.65 -1.92
CA LEU A 21 -21.54 -0.81 -1.75
C LEU A 21 -22.82 -1.60 -1.43
N LYS A 22 -22.84 -2.92 -1.70
CA LYS A 22 -23.95 -3.80 -1.28
C LYS A 22 -24.16 -3.82 0.24
N ASN A 23 -23.12 -3.48 1.00
CA ASN A 23 -23.16 -3.41 2.46
C ASN A 23 -23.77 -2.10 3.00
N LEU A 24 -23.97 -1.08 2.14
CA LEU A 24 -24.48 0.22 2.58
C LEU A 24 -25.82 0.12 3.30
N GLN A 25 -26.78 -0.62 2.76
CA GLN A 25 -28.12 -0.72 3.36
C GLN A 25 -28.12 -1.55 4.67
N PRO A 26 -27.46 -2.72 4.74
CA PRO A 26 -27.26 -3.45 6.00
C PRO A 26 -26.58 -2.60 7.09
N GLU A 27 -25.47 -1.93 6.78
CA GLU A 27 -24.74 -1.11 7.76
C GLU A 27 -25.55 0.09 8.22
N ARG A 28 -26.26 0.77 7.30
CA ARG A 28 -27.20 1.85 7.65
C ARG A 28 -28.29 1.35 8.60
N ALA A 29 -28.85 0.17 8.35
CA ALA A 29 -29.89 -0.37 9.20
C ALA A 29 -29.40 -0.69 10.61
N GLU A 30 -28.19 -1.24 10.73
CA GLU A 30 -27.55 -1.49 12.03
C GLU A 30 -27.26 -0.16 12.77
N LYS A 31 -26.59 0.78 12.10
CA LYS A 31 -26.10 2.01 12.73
C LYS A 31 -27.20 3.04 13.01
N LEU A 32 -28.19 3.13 12.14
CA LEU A 32 -29.30 4.10 12.27
C LEU A 32 -30.57 3.46 12.88
N GLY A 33 -30.52 2.17 13.26
CA GLY A 33 -31.65 1.47 13.87
C GLY A 33 -32.86 1.31 12.94
N LEU A 34 -32.64 1.08 11.64
CA LEU A 34 -33.73 0.98 10.66
C LEU A 34 -34.38 -0.41 10.71
N LEU A 35 -35.71 -0.43 10.79
CA LEU A 35 -36.49 -1.69 10.86
C LEU A 35 -36.52 -2.49 9.54
N LYS A 36 -36.16 -1.87 8.41
CA LYS A 36 -36.19 -2.50 7.08
C LYS A 36 -34.90 -2.19 6.34
N VAL A 37 -34.30 -3.24 5.79
CA VAL A 37 -33.12 -3.16 4.92
C VAL A 37 -33.59 -3.22 3.47
N SER A 38 -33.37 -2.16 2.71
CA SER A 38 -33.58 -2.20 1.26
C SER A 38 -32.45 -2.99 0.60
N LYS A 39 -32.73 -3.68 -0.50
CA LYS A 39 -31.67 -4.22 -1.36
C LYS A 39 -31.14 -3.18 -2.35
N LYS A 40 -31.89 -2.09 -2.60
CA LYS A 40 -31.53 -1.08 -3.59
C LYS A 40 -30.48 -0.12 -3.04
N PHE A 41 -29.45 0.16 -3.83
CA PHE A 41 -28.49 1.21 -3.53
C PHE A 41 -29.08 2.59 -3.80
N PHE A 42 -29.45 2.90 -5.05
CA PHE A 42 -30.10 4.14 -5.48
C PHE A 42 -31.63 4.05 -5.45
N ASN A 43 -32.27 5.19 -5.17
CA ASN A 43 -33.72 5.35 -5.27
C ASN A 43 -34.15 5.35 -6.75
N ASP A 44 -35.17 4.56 -7.07
CA ASP A 44 -35.74 4.41 -8.42
C ASP A 44 -37.17 4.96 -8.54
N GLN A 45 -37.56 5.88 -7.63
CA GLN A 45 -38.81 6.60 -7.70
C GLN A 45 -38.94 7.42 -8.98
N LYS A 46 -40.10 7.29 -9.65
CA LYS A 46 -40.38 7.89 -10.96
C LYS A 46 -40.19 9.41 -10.97
N GLU A 47 -40.53 10.08 -9.86
CA GLU A 47 -40.38 11.54 -9.71
C GLU A 47 -38.91 11.96 -9.82
N LEU A 48 -38.01 11.24 -9.15
CA LEU A 48 -36.57 11.49 -9.18
C LEU A 48 -35.98 11.18 -10.56
N LEU A 49 -36.33 10.02 -11.13
CA LEU A 49 -35.84 9.59 -12.44
C LEU A 49 -36.26 10.55 -13.56
N ASN A 50 -37.50 11.07 -13.50
CA ASN A 50 -37.99 12.08 -14.46
C ASN A 50 -37.26 13.42 -14.30
N ALA A 51 -36.89 13.78 -13.06
CA ALA A 51 -36.09 14.96 -12.76
C ALA A 51 -34.59 14.77 -13.05
N ARG A 52 -34.18 13.59 -13.54
CA ARG A 52 -32.80 13.23 -13.92
C ARG A 52 -31.77 13.36 -12.80
N TYR A 53 -32.20 13.11 -11.57
CA TYR A 53 -31.31 12.94 -10.43
C TYR A 53 -31.82 11.84 -9.51
N THR A 54 -30.93 11.28 -8.71
CA THR A 54 -31.32 10.41 -7.61
C THR A 54 -30.25 10.42 -6.52
N TYR A 55 -30.56 9.80 -5.40
CA TYR A 55 -29.68 9.60 -4.28
C TYR A 55 -29.89 8.20 -3.71
N HIS A 56 -28.97 7.73 -2.87
CA HIS A 56 -29.11 6.39 -2.31
C HIS A 56 -30.43 6.24 -1.54
N TYR A 57 -31.00 5.05 -1.58
CA TYR A 57 -32.35 4.78 -1.07
C TYR A 57 -32.44 5.10 0.42
N GLY A 58 -33.34 6.01 0.78
CA GLY A 58 -33.54 6.48 2.16
C GLY A 58 -32.59 7.60 2.61
N GLY A 59 -31.67 8.07 1.77
CA GLY A 59 -30.61 9.02 2.12
C GLY A 59 -31.00 10.50 2.18
N LEU A 60 -32.29 10.85 2.11
CA LEU A 60 -32.73 12.24 1.94
C LEU A 60 -32.20 13.19 3.03
N LYS A 61 -32.05 12.68 4.26
CA LYS A 61 -31.60 13.44 5.45
C LYS A 61 -30.13 13.19 5.80
N GLU A 62 -29.37 12.66 4.86
CA GLU A 62 -28.02 12.14 5.09
C GLU A 62 -27.01 12.85 4.19
N PHE A 63 -25.72 12.67 4.50
CA PHE A 63 -24.65 12.97 3.56
C PHE A 63 -24.71 11.96 2.41
N GLN A 64 -25.44 12.32 1.37
CA GLN A 64 -26.02 11.35 0.45
C GLN A 64 -25.13 11.07 -0.76
N PHE A 65 -24.93 9.79 -1.07
CA PHE A 65 -24.57 9.40 -2.43
C PHE A 65 -25.63 9.92 -3.41
N ASN A 66 -25.18 10.62 -4.44
CA ASN A 66 -26.04 11.36 -5.35
C ASN A 66 -25.49 11.31 -6.77
N ILE A 67 -26.38 11.09 -7.74
CA ILE A 67 -26.07 11.12 -9.17
C ILE A 67 -27.10 11.97 -9.92
N ALA A 68 -26.66 12.67 -10.96
CA ALA A 68 -27.55 13.46 -11.79
C ALA A 68 -27.00 13.69 -13.20
N GLU A 69 -27.92 13.86 -14.15
CA GLU A 69 -27.63 14.48 -15.44
C GLU A 69 -28.05 15.95 -15.39
N GLU A 70 -27.09 16.87 -15.48
CA GLU A 70 -27.30 18.30 -15.38
C GLU A 70 -26.28 19.06 -16.26
N PRO A 71 -26.48 20.35 -16.56
CA PRO A 71 -25.43 21.15 -17.17
C PRO A 71 -24.33 21.50 -16.16
N ASP A 72 -23.08 21.64 -16.64
CA ASP A 72 -22.00 22.27 -15.90
C ASP A 72 -22.18 23.81 -15.83
N TYR A 73 -21.20 24.50 -15.22
CA TYR A 73 -21.22 25.96 -15.10
C TYR A 73 -21.21 26.69 -16.46
N GLU A 74 -20.70 26.05 -17.52
CA GLU A 74 -20.68 26.58 -18.89
C GLU A 74 -21.93 26.16 -19.70
N GLY A 75 -22.87 25.44 -19.10
CA GLY A 75 -24.08 24.96 -19.77
C GLY A 75 -23.90 23.67 -20.58
N LYS A 76 -22.74 23.00 -20.51
CA LYS A 76 -22.49 21.73 -21.21
C LYS A 76 -23.07 20.55 -20.44
N PRO A 77 -23.67 19.55 -21.10
CA PRO A 77 -24.27 18.42 -20.42
C PRO A 77 -23.19 17.54 -19.77
N ILE A 78 -23.39 17.22 -18.49
CA ILE A 78 -22.55 16.33 -17.71
C ILE A 78 -23.39 15.27 -16.99
N PHE A 79 -22.75 14.16 -16.61
CA PHE A 79 -23.29 13.19 -15.68
C PHE A 79 -22.41 13.18 -14.43
N ARG A 80 -22.95 13.65 -13.30
CA ARG A 80 -22.21 13.76 -12.03
C ARG A 80 -22.56 12.65 -11.05
N PHE A 81 -21.60 12.29 -10.22
CA PHE A 81 -21.70 11.24 -9.21
C PHE A 81 -20.75 11.52 -8.04
N GLY A 82 -21.23 11.34 -6.82
CA GLY A 82 -20.48 11.67 -5.61
C GLY A 82 -21.34 11.71 -4.36
N LEU A 83 -20.89 12.45 -3.36
CA LEU A 83 -21.59 12.71 -2.10
C LEU A 83 -22.15 14.14 -2.06
N ALA A 84 -23.24 14.36 -1.34
CA ALA A 84 -23.85 15.67 -1.24
C ALA A 84 -24.50 15.96 0.11
N PHE A 85 -24.46 17.22 0.51
CA PHE A 85 -25.32 17.77 1.56
C PHE A 85 -26.49 18.48 0.91
N ASN A 86 -27.71 18.06 1.23
CA ASN A 86 -28.92 18.71 0.78
C ASN A 86 -29.51 19.57 1.90
N PHE A 87 -29.35 20.89 1.82
CA PHE A 87 -29.97 21.84 2.75
C PHE A 87 -31.31 22.38 2.25
N GLN A 88 -31.92 21.76 1.24
CA GLN A 88 -33.27 22.13 0.79
C GLN A 88 -34.33 21.55 1.72
N PRO A 89 -35.22 22.39 2.28
CA PRO A 89 -36.27 21.91 3.17
C PRO A 89 -37.24 21.00 2.40
N SER A 90 -37.70 19.96 3.06
CA SER A 90 -38.72 19.06 2.55
C SER A 90 -39.82 18.88 3.60
N ARG A 91 -40.96 18.32 3.18
CA ARG A 91 -42.04 17.96 4.12
C ARG A 91 -41.54 17.06 5.26
N ASN A 92 -40.56 16.21 4.99
CA ASN A 92 -40.03 15.24 5.94
C ASN A 92 -38.84 15.79 6.74
N ASP A 93 -38.21 16.86 6.28
CA ASP A 93 -37.07 17.53 6.93
C ASP A 93 -37.14 19.05 6.68
N PRO A 94 -37.88 19.79 7.53
CA PRO A 94 -38.09 21.22 7.33
C PRO A 94 -36.84 22.07 7.67
N ASP A 95 -35.90 21.52 8.45
CA ASP A 95 -34.66 22.20 8.85
C ASP A 95 -33.42 21.29 8.66
N PRO A 96 -33.05 21.02 7.40
CA PRO A 96 -31.92 20.15 7.07
C PRO A 96 -30.57 20.75 7.50
N VAL A 97 -30.49 22.06 7.75
CA VAL A 97 -29.28 22.71 8.25
C VAL A 97 -28.94 22.20 9.65
N THR A 98 -29.95 22.12 10.52
CA THR A 98 -29.81 21.53 11.86
C THR A 98 -29.65 20.01 11.77
N THR A 99 -30.44 19.33 10.93
CA THR A 99 -30.37 17.86 10.78
C THR A 99 -28.96 17.36 10.41
N LEU A 100 -28.25 18.09 9.53
CA LEU A 100 -26.94 17.69 9.02
C LEU A 100 -25.76 18.39 9.72
N GLU A 101 -25.99 19.13 10.81
CA GLU A 101 -24.95 19.90 11.49
C GLU A 101 -23.78 19.01 11.95
N ASN A 102 -24.10 17.86 12.54
CA ASN A 102 -23.07 16.92 13.00
C ASN A 102 -22.25 16.36 11.82
N GLN A 103 -22.90 15.98 10.72
CA GLN A 103 -22.22 15.46 9.54
C GLN A 103 -21.32 16.53 8.89
N VAL A 104 -21.74 17.80 8.87
CA VAL A 104 -20.88 18.91 8.42
C VAL A 104 -19.66 19.07 9.32
N SER A 105 -19.84 18.95 10.64
CA SER A 105 -18.73 18.97 11.61
C SER A 105 -17.75 17.83 11.36
N ARG A 106 -18.25 16.61 11.21
CA ARG A 106 -17.45 15.40 10.92
C ARG A 106 -16.75 15.48 9.57
N PHE A 107 -17.40 16.00 8.53
CA PHE A 107 -16.75 16.24 7.23
C PHE A 107 -15.57 17.21 7.35
N ASN A 108 -15.74 18.29 8.13
CA ASN A 108 -14.64 19.24 8.38
C ASN A 108 -13.53 18.62 9.25
N GLN A 109 -13.87 17.75 10.20
CA GLN A 109 -12.91 17.00 11.01
C GLN A 109 -12.12 16.02 10.14
N LEU A 110 -12.79 15.30 9.25
CA LEU A 110 -12.16 14.42 8.26
C LEU A 110 -11.11 15.17 7.42
N LEU A 111 -11.45 16.33 6.86
CA LEU A 111 -10.50 17.13 6.08
C LEU A 111 -9.30 17.63 6.90
N LYS A 112 -9.48 17.78 8.22
CA LYS A 112 -8.41 18.18 9.14
C LYS A 112 -7.52 16.99 9.52
N GLU A 113 -8.10 15.84 9.77
CA GLU A 113 -7.40 14.60 10.19
C GLU A 113 -6.70 13.91 9.02
N HIS A 114 -7.29 13.99 7.82
CA HIS A 114 -6.79 13.37 6.60
C HIS A 114 -6.68 14.39 5.46
N PRO A 115 -5.71 15.33 5.53
CA PRO A 115 -5.52 16.31 4.47
C PRO A 115 -5.20 15.57 3.16
N GLY A 116 -6.00 15.81 2.12
CA GLY A 116 -5.84 15.16 0.81
C GLY A 116 -6.80 14.01 0.50
N VAL A 117 -7.61 13.54 1.48
CA VAL A 117 -8.56 12.43 1.31
C VAL A 117 -9.58 12.64 0.18
N LEU A 118 -9.94 13.89 -0.10
CA LEU A 118 -10.90 14.27 -1.16
C LEU A 118 -10.22 15.14 -2.23
N SER A 119 -8.92 15.02 -2.40
CA SER A 119 -8.14 15.89 -3.28
C SER A 119 -8.35 15.65 -4.78
N GLU A 120 -8.85 14.47 -5.17
CA GLU A 120 -9.26 14.15 -6.55
C GLU A 120 -10.70 14.60 -6.84
N GLU A 121 -11.42 15.05 -5.81
CA GLU A 121 -12.83 15.40 -5.91
C GLU A 121 -13.01 16.89 -6.17
N SER A 122 -14.11 17.22 -6.87
CA SER A 122 -14.55 18.59 -7.06
C SER A 122 -15.63 18.95 -6.05
N PHE A 123 -15.59 20.19 -5.57
CA PHE A 123 -16.60 20.79 -4.72
C PHE A 123 -17.33 21.92 -5.44
N TRP A 124 -18.65 21.97 -5.33
CA TRP A 124 -19.45 23.09 -5.80
C TRP A 124 -20.75 23.23 -5.00
N VAL A 125 -21.38 24.40 -5.12
CA VAL A 125 -22.58 24.76 -4.36
C VAL A 125 -23.69 25.21 -5.31
N TRP A 126 -24.89 24.67 -5.15
CA TRP A 126 -26.13 25.22 -5.70
C TRP A 126 -26.69 26.26 -4.75
N ASN A 127 -26.98 27.46 -5.24
CA ASN A 127 -27.54 28.57 -4.45
C ASN A 127 -29.05 28.77 -4.66
N GLY A 128 -29.75 27.83 -5.28
CA GLY A 128 -31.19 27.91 -5.57
C GLY A 128 -31.49 28.31 -7.02
N SER A 129 -30.68 29.22 -7.59
CA SER A 129 -30.76 29.67 -8.99
C SER A 129 -29.68 29.09 -9.90
N ASP A 130 -28.48 28.92 -9.34
CA ASP A 130 -27.26 28.65 -10.08
C ASP A 130 -26.28 27.82 -9.25
N ARG A 131 -25.41 27.11 -9.96
CA ARG A 131 -24.29 26.35 -9.43
C ARG A 131 -23.02 27.22 -9.49
N THR A 132 -22.14 27.12 -8.50
CA THR A 132 -20.80 27.71 -8.55
C THR A 132 -19.86 26.92 -9.46
N GLU A 133 -18.76 27.54 -9.89
CA GLU A 133 -17.63 26.80 -10.49
C GLU A 133 -17.16 25.69 -9.55
N SER A 134 -16.69 24.58 -10.14
CA SER A 134 -16.05 23.49 -9.41
C SER A 134 -14.70 23.94 -8.88
N VAL A 135 -14.49 23.80 -7.57
CA VAL A 135 -13.23 24.12 -6.88
C VAL A 135 -12.70 22.90 -6.13
N PRO A 136 -11.43 22.86 -5.71
CA PRO A 136 -10.93 21.81 -4.83
C PRO A 136 -11.74 21.71 -3.53
N VAL A 137 -11.93 20.50 -3.02
CA VAL A 137 -12.68 20.28 -1.78
C VAL A 137 -12.00 20.99 -0.61
N GLY A 138 -12.79 21.76 0.13
CA GLY A 138 -12.34 22.49 1.31
C GLY A 138 -13.39 22.47 2.42
N LYS A 139 -13.05 23.12 3.54
CA LYS A 139 -13.92 23.22 4.72
C LYS A 139 -15.29 23.80 4.35
N ILE A 140 -16.35 23.14 4.82
CA ILE A 140 -17.72 23.67 4.78
C ILE A 140 -17.86 24.72 5.90
N SER A 141 -17.89 26.00 5.53
CA SER A 141 -18.16 27.12 6.44
C SER A 141 -19.65 27.47 6.52
N ASP A 142 -20.04 28.33 7.48
CA ASP A 142 -21.43 28.77 7.67
C ASP A 142 -22.05 29.41 6.41
N LYS A 143 -21.24 30.05 5.54
CA LYS A 143 -21.72 30.61 4.27
C LYS A 143 -22.25 29.55 3.28
N HIS A 144 -21.81 28.30 3.45
CA HIS A 144 -22.26 27.15 2.65
C HIS A 144 -23.46 26.47 3.33
N ARG A 145 -23.47 26.42 4.67
CA ARG A 145 -24.52 25.81 5.49
C ARG A 145 -25.73 26.75 5.64
N VAL A 146 -26.44 26.96 4.53
CA VAL A 146 -27.61 27.84 4.45
C VAL A 146 -28.78 27.08 3.86
N LEU A 147 -29.97 27.31 4.41
CA LEU A 147 -31.22 26.69 3.95
C LEU A 147 -31.43 26.96 2.44
N GLY A 148 -31.85 25.93 1.70
CA GLY A 148 -32.08 25.98 0.26
C GLY A 148 -30.86 25.63 -0.60
N LYS A 149 -29.66 25.52 -0.01
CA LYS A 149 -28.44 25.17 -0.75
C LYS A 149 -28.27 23.66 -0.93
N PHE A 150 -27.50 23.28 -1.94
CA PHE A 150 -27.04 21.91 -2.14
C PHE A 150 -25.53 21.94 -2.38
N LEU A 151 -24.77 21.15 -1.62
CA LEU A 151 -23.32 21.08 -1.71
C LEU A 151 -22.96 19.71 -2.26
N PHE A 152 -22.09 19.66 -3.25
CA PHE A 152 -21.67 18.42 -3.87
C PHE A 152 -20.17 18.25 -3.78
N VAL A 153 -19.75 17.01 -3.54
CA VAL A 153 -18.37 16.54 -3.55
C VAL A 153 -18.30 15.31 -4.43
N GLY A 154 -17.59 15.38 -5.56
CA GLY A 154 -17.45 14.23 -6.45
C GLY A 154 -16.93 14.58 -7.84
N LYS A 155 -17.19 13.69 -8.79
CA LYS A 155 -16.76 13.78 -10.19
C LYS A 155 -17.92 13.94 -11.16
N SER A 156 -17.56 14.22 -12.40
CA SER A 156 -18.50 14.25 -13.52
C SER A 156 -17.85 13.76 -14.80
N ILE A 157 -18.63 13.04 -15.60
CA ILE A 157 -18.27 12.68 -16.97
C ILE A 157 -18.85 13.75 -17.90
N PRO A 158 -18.08 14.31 -18.85
CA PRO A 158 -18.55 15.34 -19.78
C PRO A 158 -19.42 14.76 -20.91
N LYS A 159 -20.45 14.01 -20.52
CA LYS A 159 -21.40 13.33 -21.41
C LYS A 159 -22.80 13.38 -20.79
N PRO A 160 -23.87 13.49 -21.60
CA PRO A 160 -25.24 13.26 -21.13
C PRO A 160 -25.49 11.77 -20.83
N ALA A 161 -26.56 11.47 -20.08
CA ALA A 161 -26.94 10.09 -19.69
C ALA A 161 -27.03 9.14 -20.89
N ARG A 162 -27.61 9.63 -22.00
CA ARG A 162 -27.74 8.85 -23.25
C ARG A 162 -26.42 8.31 -23.80
N SER A 163 -25.30 8.94 -23.45
CA SER A 163 -23.96 8.65 -23.95
C SER A 163 -23.05 7.97 -22.91
N ILE A 164 -23.59 7.62 -21.74
CA ILE A 164 -22.89 6.80 -20.74
C ILE A 164 -22.75 5.38 -21.28
N SER A 165 -21.51 4.86 -21.28
CA SER A 165 -21.17 3.48 -21.66
C SER A 165 -21.04 2.57 -20.44
N ASP A 166 -20.76 1.29 -20.67
CA ASP A 166 -20.53 0.33 -19.58
C ASP A 166 -19.26 0.66 -18.78
N GLU A 167 -18.20 1.12 -19.44
CA GLU A 167 -16.96 1.56 -18.78
C GLU A 167 -17.20 2.81 -17.92
N ASP A 168 -18.10 3.70 -18.35
CA ASP A 168 -18.50 4.86 -17.56
C ASP A 168 -19.26 4.41 -16.29
N LEU A 169 -20.06 3.34 -16.34
CA LEU A 169 -20.76 2.80 -15.17
C LEU A 169 -19.80 2.15 -14.17
N GLU A 170 -18.80 1.42 -14.64
CA GLU A 170 -17.72 0.87 -13.80
C GLU A 170 -16.96 1.99 -13.09
N LEU A 171 -16.59 3.04 -13.82
CA LEU A 171 -15.96 4.22 -13.24
C LEU A 171 -16.83 4.88 -12.14
N ILE A 172 -18.15 4.96 -12.37
CA ILE A 172 -19.07 5.50 -11.36
C ILE A 172 -19.06 4.62 -10.11
N ILE A 173 -19.14 3.29 -10.24
CA ILE A 173 -19.13 2.37 -9.09
C ILE A 173 -17.81 2.48 -8.32
N GLU A 174 -16.66 2.45 -9.01
CA GLU A 174 -15.33 2.60 -8.39
C GLU A 174 -15.22 3.90 -7.59
N GLU A 175 -15.78 4.99 -8.12
CA GLU A 175 -15.78 6.27 -7.41
C GLU A 175 -16.68 6.26 -6.18
N LEU A 176 -17.86 5.64 -6.27
CA LEU A 176 -18.77 5.53 -5.14
C LEU A 176 -18.17 4.63 -4.04
N GLU A 177 -17.44 3.57 -4.41
CA GLU A 177 -16.68 2.73 -3.48
C GLU A 177 -15.57 3.50 -2.79
N TYR A 178 -14.81 4.32 -3.54
CA TYR A 178 -13.81 5.22 -2.97
C TYR A 178 -14.41 6.19 -1.93
N LEU A 179 -15.63 6.68 -2.19
CA LEU A 179 -16.36 7.59 -1.31
C LEU A 179 -17.08 6.88 -0.14
N TYR A 180 -17.14 5.55 -0.13
CA TYR A 180 -17.87 4.79 0.89
C TYR A 180 -17.25 4.84 2.29
N PRO A 181 -15.92 4.69 2.47
CA PRO A 181 -15.27 4.93 3.77
C PRO A 181 -15.49 6.35 4.31
N ILE A 182 -15.56 7.34 3.42
CA ILE A 182 -15.84 8.73 3.77
C ILE A 182 -17.29 8.89 4.24
N TYR A 183 -18.23 8.25 3.56
CA TYR A 183 -19.63 8.18 4.00
C TYR A 183 -19.74 7.49 5.37
N GLN A 184 -19.08 6.35 5.58
CA GLN A 184 -19.09 5.64 6.87
C GLN A 184 -18.57 6.52 8.02
N TYR A 185 -17.45 7.23 7.79
CA TYR A 185 -16.91 8.16 8.78
C TYR A 185 -17.87 9.33 9.04
N VAL A 186 -18.35 10.01 8.00
CA VAL A 186 -19.13 11.25 8.16
C VAL A 186 -20.56 10.98 8.61
N GLN A 187 -21.25 10.02 7.99
CA GLN A 187 -22.67 9.74 8.19
C GLN A 187 -22.94 8.70 9.28
N LEU A 188 -22.17 7.61 9.32
CA LEU A 188 -22.42 6.48 10.23
C LEU A 188 -21.59 6.54 11.52
N GLU A 189 -20.74 7.56 11.65
CA GLU A 189 -19.88 7.78 12.81
C GLU A 189 -18.96 6.58 13.11
N ILE A 190 -18.50 5.92 12.04
CA ILE A 190 -17.54 4.82 12.14
C ILE A 190 -16.14 5.43 12.14
N ASP A 191 -15.58 5.61 13.35
CA ASP A 191 -14.24 6.19 13.58
C ASP A 191 -13.09 5.20 13.26
N GLN A 192 -13.20 4.44 12.18
CA GLN A 192 -12.08 3.65 11.67
C GLN A 192 -11.11 4.56 10.92
N ALA A 193 -9.81 4.27 10.99
CA ALA A 193 -8.82 4.99 10.18
C ALA A 193 -9.22 4.87 8.71
N ILE A 194 -9.46 5.98 8.02
CA ILE A 194 -9.71 5.97 6.58
C ILE A 194 -8.40 5.59 5.90
N LYS A 195 -8.28 4.30 5.56
CA LYS A 195 -7.17 3.78 4.78
C LYS A 195 -7.66 3.65 3.35
N LEU A 196 -7.14 4.51 2.49
CA LEU A 196 -7.41 4.40 1.07
C LEU A 196 -6.36 3.48 0.46
N ASP A 197 -6.82 2.39 -0.13
CA ASP A 197 -5.96 1.47 -0.87
C ASP A 197 -5.61 2.09 -2.22
N LYS A 198 -4.32 2.20 -2.48
CA LYS A 198 -3.76 2.78 -3.70
C LYS A 198 -2.85 1.77 -4.38
N VAL A 199 -2.57 2.00 -5.65
CA VAL A 199 -1.57 1.27 -6.42
C VAL A 199 -0.59 2.25 -7.03
N ALA A 200 0.70 1.92 -6.95
CA ALA A 200 1.80 2.77 -7.37
C ALA A 200 2.85 1.98 -8.18
N ARG A 201 3.29 2.59 -9.28
CA ARG A 201 4.47 2.12 -10.00
C ARG A 201 5.73 2.57 -9.27
N ILE A 202 6.67 1.64 -9.07
CA ILE A 202 8.05 1.93 -8.67
C ILE A 202 9.03 1.62 -9.81
N CYS A 203 10.20 2.27 -9.80
CA CYS A 203 11.25 1.99 -10.77
C CYS A 203 11.72 0.53 -10.71
N PHE A 204 12.13 -0.02 -11.85
CA PHE A 204 12.57 -1.41 -11.93
C PHE A 204 13.94 -1.54 -11.28
N ASN A 205 14.14 -2.49 -10.39
CA ASN A 205 15.40 -2.64 -9.66
C ASN A 205 15.78 -4.12 -9.54
N THR A 206 17.07 -4.42 -9.71
CA THR A 206 17.62 -5.80 -9.59
C THR A 206 18.29 -6.07 -8.24
N GLU A 207 18.34 -5.07 -7.37
CA GLU A 207 18.96 -5.09 -6.05
C GLU A 207 17.89 -4.97 -4.95
N GLY A 208 16.70 -5.55 -5.16
CA GLY A 208 15.63 -5.64 -4.16
C GLY A 208 15.12 -4.32 -3.57
N TRP A 209 15.30 -3.19 -4.24
CA TRP A 209 15.02 -1.83 -3.76
C TRP A 209 15.70 -1.48 -2.43
N VAL A 210 16.85 -2.10 -2.13
CA VAL A 210 17.69 -1.71 -0.98
C VAL A 210 18.78 -0.72 -1.39
N LYS A 211 19.10 -0.62 -2.68
CA LYS A 211 20.13 0.25 -3.28
C LYS A 211 19.90 0.36 -4.80
N PRO A 212 20.54 1.32 -5.51
CA PRO A 212 20.34 1.49 -6.94
C PRO A 212 20.91 0.33 -7.75
N SER A 213 20.29 0.02 -8.89
CA SER A 213 20.70 -1.07 -9.81
C SER A 213 21.28 -0.59 -11.14
N GLY A 214 21.41 0.73 -11.33
CA GLY A 214 21.88 1.33 -12.57
C GLY A 214 20.91 1.16 -13.74
N HIS A 215 21.41 1.34 -14.97
CA HIS A 215 20.57 1.41 -16.18
C HIS A 215 19.83 0.11 -16.55
N VAL A 216 20.13 -1.02 -15.92
CA VAL A 216 19.51 -2.32 -16.24
C VAL A 216 18.00 -2.27 -15.97
N GLY A 217 17.21 -2.56 -17.00
CA GLY A 217 15.75 -2.61 -16.90
C GLY A 217 15.06 -1.26 -16.72
N LYS A 218 15.80 -0.15 -16.73
CA LYS A 218 15.25 1.23 -16.70
C LYS A 218 14.61 1.62 -18.03
N SER A 219 13.82 2.69 -18.02
CA SER A 219 13.29 3.32 -19.24
C SER A 219 14.40 3.67 -20.24
N ARG A 220 14.20 3.36 -21.52
CA ARG A 220 15.09 3.76 -22.62
C ARG A 220 14.68 5.09 -23.27
N THR A 221 13.59 5.68 -22.81
CA THR A 221 13.07 6.93 -23.37
C THR A 221 13.95 8.08 -22.90
N ALA A 222 14.71 8.69 -23.80
CA ALA A 222 15.78 9.66 -23.50
C ALA A 222 15.36 10.87 -22.63
N ASN A 223 14.06 11.14 -22.50
CA ASN A 223 13.53 12.28 -21.73
C ASN A 223 13.12 11.96 -20.28
N THR A 224 13.14 10.70 -19.84
CA THR A 224 12.77 10.35 -18.45
C THR A 224 13.98 10.49 -17.50
N HIS A 225 13.77 10.94 -16.25
CA HIS A 225 14.83 11.04 -15.23
C HIS A 225 15.59 9.71 -15.09
N GLU A 226 14.85 8.61 -14.93
CA GLU A 226 15.37 7.25 -14.84
C GLU A 226 16.30 6.87 -16.02
N ALA A 227 16.03 7.37 -17.23
CA ALA A 227 16.85 7.11 -18.41
C ALA A 227 18.14 7.94 -18.43
N LYS A 228 18.10 9.17 -17.89
CA LYS A 228 19.24 10.10 -17.86
C LYS A 228 20.15 9.86 -16.67
N ALA A 229 19.57 9.70 -15.48
CA ALA A 229 20.28 9.51 -14.23
C ALA A 229 20.71 8.06 -14.01
N GLY A 230 20.00 7.09 -14.63
CA GLY A 230 20.26 5.67 -14.45
C GLY A 230 19.69 5.07 -13.17
N PHE A 231 18.96 5.86 -12.38
CA PHE A 231 18.29 5.41 -11.16
C PHE A 231 16.97 6.18 -10.91
N GLY A 232 16.15 5.67 -10.00
CA GLY A 232 15.02 6.38 -9.39
C GLY A 232 15.19 6.44 -7.87
N HIS A 233 14.62 7.47 -7.22
CA HIS A 233 14.74 7.62 -5.76
C HIS A 233 14.03 6.51 -4.97
N GLU A 234 13.11 5.77 -5.59
CA GLU A 234 12.44 4.63 -4.96
C GLU A 234 13.33 3.37 -4.88
N GLU A 235 14.56 3.40 -5.39
CA GLU A 235 15.48 2.25 -5.30
C GLU A 235 16.02 1.98 -3.90
N TRP A 236 15.73 2.87 -2.93
CA TRP A 236 16.01 2.68 -1.51
C TRP A 236 14.73 2.42 -0.70
N LEU A 237 13.60 2.11 -1.36
CA LEU A 237 12.30 1.93 -0.72
C LEU A 237 12.32 0.87 0.38
N LEU A 238 13.18 -0.15 0.26
CA LEU A 238 13.30 -1.28 1.19
C LEU A 238 14.64 -1.28 1.97
N ASP A 239 15.38 -0.17 1.98
CA ASP A 239 16.61 -0.03 2.76
C ASP A 239 16.31 0.20 4.25
N PHE A 240 15.77 -0.83 4.91
CA PHE A 240 15.42 -0.80 6.34
C PHE A 240 16.64 -0.77 7.27
N SER A 241 17.86 -0.60 6.73
CA SER A 241 19.04 -0.27 7.54
C SER A 241 18.97 1.12 8.17
N LYS A 242 18.12 2.01 7.61
CA LYS A 242 18.11 3.45 7.92
C LYS A 242 16.81 3.86 8.61
N LEU A 243 16.66 3.50 9.88
CA LEU A 243 15.48 3.83 10.68
C LEU A 243 15.71 5.06 11.55
N ILE A 244 14.75 5.99 11.56
CA ILE A 244 14.73 7.15 12.45
C ILE A 244 13.48 7.05 13.31
N GLN A 245 13.66 6.88 14.62
CA GLN A 245 12.57 6.68 15.59
C GLN A 245 11.66 5.49 15.23
N GLY A 246 12.23 4.45 14.60
CA GLY A 246 11.52 3.25 14.17
C GLY A 246 10.75 3.38 12.86
N TYR A 247 10.77 4.54 12.21
CA TYR A 247 10.21 4.74 10.87
C TYR A 247 11.31 4.66 9.81
N HIS A 248 10.95 4.05 8.68
CA HIS A 248 11.68 4.15 7.43
C HIS A 248 11.16 5.35 6.63
N TYR A 249 12.06 6.07 5.98
CA TYR A 249 11.73 7.22 5.15
C TYR A 249 12.18 6.93 3.72
N ALA A 250 11.27 7.11 2.76
CA ALA A 250 11.51 6.76 1.36
C ALA A 250 10.91 7.80 0.41
N SER A 251 11.28 7.67 -0.86
CA SER A 251 10.65 8.39 -1.95
C SER A 251 9.71 7.48 -2.72
N LEU A 252 8.60 8.06 -3.18
CA LEU A 252 7.66 7.47 -4.12
C LEU A 252 7.32 8.52 -5.19
N GLU A 253 7.79 8.37 -6.43
CA GLU A 253 7.61 9.37 -7.50
C GLU A 253 6.12 9.73 -7.76
N PRO A 254 5.17 8.76 -7.73
CA PRO A 254 3.74 9.05 -7.78
C PRO A 254 3.23 10.11 -6.79
N ILE A 255 3.82 10.16 -5.60
CA ILE A 255 3.50 11.14 -4.57
C ILE A 255 4.29 12.43 -4.79
N HIS A 256 5.56 12.34 -5.16
CA HIS A 256 6.41 13.52 -5.40
C HIS A 256 5.76 14.50 -6.38
N LYS A 257 5.29 13.98 -7.52
CA LYS A 257 4.69 14.77 -8.59
C LYS A 257 3.49 15.62 -8.15
N TYR A 258 2.77 15.19 -7.13
CA TYR A 258 1.58 15.85 -6.61
C TYR A 258 1.65 16.04 -5.10
N ARG A 259 2.84 16.22 -4.52
CA ARG A 259 3.06 16.09 -3.08
C ARG A 259 2.10 16.91 -2.21
N ASN A 260 1.90 18.19 -2.56
CA ASN A 260 1.02 19.11 -1.84
C ASN A 260 -0.43 18.61 -1.71
N LYS A 261 -0.86 17.74 -2.63
CA LYS A 261 -2.17 17.11 -2.66
C LYS A 261 -2.35 16.05 -1.59
N TYR A 262 -1.26 15.39 -1.19
CA TYR A 262 -1.30 14.18 -0.37
C TYR A 262 -0.65 14.36 1.01
N ILE A 263 0.04 15.46 1.31
CA ILE A 263 0.66 15.72 2.62
C ILE A 263 -0.35 15.45 3.75
N GLY A 264 0.02 14.62 4.71
CA GLY A 264 -0.83 14.24 5.85
C GLY A 264 -1.80 13.08 5.58
N SER A 265 -1.96 12.66 4.32
CA SER A 265 -2.73 11.46 4.00
C SER A 265 -1.99 10.18 4.45
N VAL A 266 -2.79 9.15 4.74
CA VAL A 266 -2.30 7.80 5.04
C VAL A 266 -2.91 6.82 4.04
N PHE A 267 -2.08 6.01 3.40
CA PHE A 267 -2.47 5.06 2.37
C PHE A 267 -1.98 3.65 2.69
N ASN A 268 -2.72 2.64 2.25
CA ASN A 268 -2.09 1.37 1.91
C ASN A 268 -1.74 1.44 0.42
N ILE A 269 -0.55 1.00 0.05
CA ILE A 269 -0.03 1.17 -1.31
C ILE A 269 0.48 -0.18 -1.83
N HIS A 270 -0.25 -0.73 -2.79
CA HIS A 270 0.22 -1.83 -3.61
C HIS A 270 1.27 -1.36 -4.61
N LEU A 271 2.30 -2.18 -4.81
CA LEU A 271 3.47 -1.83 -5.60
C LEU A 271 3.61 -2.76 -6.79
N TYR A 272 3.82 -2.17 -7.97
CA TYR A 272 4.24 -2.89 -9.16
C TYR A 272 5.41 -2.17 -9.85
N THR A 273 6.14 -2.91 -10.67
CA THR A 273 7.20 -2.35 -11.52
C THR A 273 7.08 -2.86 -12.95
N ILE A 274 7.76 -2.15 -13.85
CA ILE A 274 7.80 -2.49 -15.28
C ILE A 274 9.24 -2.46 -15.72
N ASN A 275 9.73 -3.58 -16.27
CA ASN A 275 11.04 -3.61 -16.91
C ASN A 275 10.98 -2.79 -18.21
N GLY A 276 11.71 -1.68 -18.27
CA GLY A 276 11.74 -0.78 -19.41
C GLY A 276 12.29 -1.40 -20.70
N THR A 277 13.08 -2.48 -20.61
CA THR A 277 13.63 -3.21 -21.75
C THR A 277 12.68 -4.30 -22.25
N THR A 278 12.25 -5.22 -21.38
CA THR A 278 11.43 -6.38 -21.78
C THR A 278 9.93 -6.07 -21.80
N LYS A 279 9.52 -4.95 -21.18
CA LYS A 279 8.11 -4.55 -20.95
C LYS A 279 7.31 -5.51 -20.06
N ARG A 280 7.97 -6.51 -19.45
CA ARG A 280 7.37 -7.38 -18.44
C ARG A 280 7.02 -6.58 -17.19
N ARG A 281 5.91 -6.95 -16.56
CA ARG A 281 5.37 -6.29 -15.37
C ARG A 281 5.48 -7.23 -14.19
N PHE A 282 5.74 -6.67 -13.03
CA PHE A 282 5.91 -7.45 -11.82
C PHE A 282 5.19 -6.80 -10.66
N TRP A 283 4.34 -7.56 -9.99
CA TRP A 283 3.72 -7.21 -8.73
C TRP A 283 4.69 -7.51 -7.58
N ILE A 284 4.90 -6.54 -6.71
CA ILE A 284 6.00 -6.55 -5.74
C ILE A 284 5.51 -6.80 -4.31
N GLY A 285 4.36 -6.24 -3.96
CA GLY A 285 3.83 -6.34 -2.61
C GLY A 285 2.98 -5.14 -2.23
N GLU A 286 2.83 -4.92 -0.93
CA GLU A 286 2.00 -3.89 -0.33
C GLU A 286 2.74 -3.19 0.81
N LEU A 287 2.63 -1.87 0.88
CA LEU A 287 3.04 -1.07 2.04
C LEU A 287 1.79 -0.59 2.77
N LYS A 288 1.67 -0.89 4.07
CA LYS A 288 0.54 -0.49 4.91
C LYS A 288 0.85 0.76 5.72
N ASP A 289 -0.19 1.55 6.01
CA ASP A 289 -0.09 2.76 6.83
C ASP A 289 1.05 3.70 6.39
N VAL A 290 1.15 3.93 5.08
CA VAL A 290 2.12 4.85 4.49
C VAL A 290 1.66 6.28 4.70
N GLU A 291 2.42 7.03 5.49
CA GLU A 291 2.15 8.43 5.77
C GLU A 291 2.91 9.34 4.80
N VAL A 292 2.22 10.30 4.19
CA VAL A 292 2.85 11.31 3.34
C VAL A 292 3.35 12.48 4.19
N ILE A 293 4.65 12.70 4.18
CA ILE A 293 5.31 13.69 5.05
C ILE A 293 5.36 15.09 4.42
N ASP A 294 5.43 16.13 5.25
CA ASP A 294 5.60 17.51 4.81
C ASP A 294 7.08 17.88 4.55
N TYR A 295 7.32 19.07 4.01
CA TYR A 295 8.67 19.56 3.68
C TYR A 295 9.53 19.84 4.91
N GLU A 296 8.93 20.26 6.03
CA GLU A 296 9.66 20.52 7.26
C GLU A 296 10.27 19.22 7.81
N GLN A 297 9.46 18.15 7.80
CA GLN A 297 9.89 16.82 8.18
C GLN A 297 10.96 16.29 7.22
N THR A 298 10.79 16.43 5.90
CA THR A 298 11.82 16.01 4.92
C THR A 298 13.17 16.65 5.23
N ASN A 299 13.20 17.97 5.45
CA ASN A 299 14.45 18.68 5.73
C ASN A 299 15.12 18.21 7.01
N LYS A 300 14.36 17.92 8.07
CA LYS A 300 14.89 17.32 9.31
C LYS A 300 15.49 15.94 9.07
N ILE A 301 14.82 15.11 8.26
CA ILE A 301 15.28 13.74 7.97
C ILE A 301 16.53 13.76 7.09
N ILE A 302 16.60 14.63 6.09
CA ILE A 302 17.81 14.80 5.26
C ILE A 302 18.99 15.26 6.11
N ALA A 303 18.79 16.21 7.03
CA ALA A 303 19.84 16.65 7.95
C ALA A 303 20.34 15.49 8.83
N GLU A 304 19.45 14.63 9.31
CA GLU A 304 19.82 13.44 10.07
C GLU A 304 20.57 12.41 9.21
N TYR A 305 20.16 12.18 7.94
CA TYR A 305 20.88 11.32 6.99
C TYR A 305 22.30 11.84 6.71
N LYS A 306 22.46 13.15 6.53
CA LYS A 306 23.78 13.80 6.36
C LYS A 306 24.63 13.61 7.63
N LYS A 307 24.05 13.84 8.82
CA LYS A 307 24.74 13.67 10.11
C LYS A 307 25.21 12.23 10.37
N ARG A 308 24.41 11.23 9.96
CA ARG A 308 24.74 9.80 10.11
C ARG A 308 25.67 9.26 9.02
N GLY A 309 25.98 10.08 8.00
CA GLY A 309 26.78 9.66 6.84
C GLY A 309 26.03 8.81 5.82
N TRP A 310 24.74 8.53 6.04
CA TRP A 310 23.89 7.75 5.13
C TRP A 310 23.68 8.44 3.79
N TYR A 311 23.64 9.77 3.78
CA TYR A 311 23.56 10.51 2.52
C TYR A 311 24.79 10.25 1.63
N ASN A 312 25.99 10.30 2.21
CA ASN A 312 27.24 10.02 1.50
C ASN A 312 27.30 8.56 1.04
N GLU A 313 26.74 7.62 1.82
CA GLU A 313 26.60 6.22 1.42
C GLU A 313 25.76 6.09 0.14
N MET A 314 24.63 6.80 0.05
CA MET A 314 23.79 6.81 -1.16
C MET A 314 24.54 7.40 -2.36
N GLU A 315 25.31 8.47 -2.18
CA GLU A 315 26.16 9.04 -3.23
C GLU A 315 27.23 8.05 -3.70
N ASN A 316 27.90 7.35 -2.77
CA ASN A 316 28.92 6.36 -3.10
C ASN A 316 28.33 5.18 -3.89
N GLN A 317 27.12 4.71 -3.55
CA GLN A 317 26.44 3.65 -4.30
C GLN A 317 26.17 4.07 -5.76
N LEU A 318 25.90 5.35 -6.03
CA LEU A 318 25.78 5.87 -7.40
C LEU A 318 27.14 5.91 -8.10
N VAL A 319 28.19 6.35 -7.41
CA VAL A 319 29.57 6.37 -7.95
C VAL A 319 30.05 4.97 -8.32
N ASP A 320 29.77 3.96 -7.50
CA ASP A 320 30.16 2.57 -7.73
C ASP A 320 29.51 1.99 -9.01
N LEU A 321 28.37 2.54 -9.42
CA LEU A 321 27.67 2.20 -10.66
C LEU A 321 28.11 3.06 -11.86
N GLY A 322 29.07 3.96 -11.68
CA GLY A 322 29.49 4.93 -12.68
C GLY A 322 28.46 6.04 -12.95
N LEU A 323 27.51 6.23 -12.04
CA LEU A 323 26.49 7.29 -12.12
C LEU A 323 26.98 8.57 -11.43
N ASN A 324 26.34 9.69 -11.75
CA ASN A 324 26.72 10.98 -11.20
C ASN A 324 26.00 11.22 -9.85
N PRO A 325 26.72 11.28 -8.71
CA PRO A 325 26.10 11.44 -7.39
C PRO A 325 25.33 12.77 -7.25
N LYS A 326 25.71 13.80 -8.02
CA LYS A 326 24.97 15.07 -8.03
C LYS A 326 23.55 14.93 -8.55
N ASP A 327 23.23 13.87 -9.30
CA ASP A 327 21.85 13.65 -9.76
C ASP A 327 20.91 13.23 -8.62
N LEU A 328 21.45 12.84 -7.45
CA LEU A 328 20.67 12.58 -6.22
C LEU A 328 19.92 13.84 -5.73
N ASN A 329 20.51 15.03 -5.88
CA ASN A 329 19.95 16.30 -5.40
C ASN A 329 19.61 17.32 -6.49
N LYS A 330 19.91 17.04 -7.75
CA LYS A 330 19.85 18.01 -8.85
C LYS A 330 18.49 18.67 -9.08
N TRP A 331 17.42 18.07 -8.60
CA TRP A 331 16.05 18.50 -8.89
C TRP A 331 15.34 19.21 -7.72
N THR A 332 15.93 19.20 -6.51
CA THR A 332 15.63 19.98 -5.28
C THR A 332 15.97 19.10 -4.07
N GLU A 333 16.43 19.70 -2.96
CA GLU A 333 16.68 18.94 -1.71
C GLU A 333 15.37 18.30 -1.18
N ASP A 334 14.19 18.73 -1.63
CA ASP A 334 12.87 18.28 -1.18
C ASP A 334 12.38 16.91 -1.73
N ILE A 335 13.18 16.21 -2.53
CA ILE A 335 12.74 15.01 -3.28
C ILE A 335 13.08 13.69 -2.59
N LEU A 336 14.08 13.70 -1.69
CA LEU A 336 14.66 12.45 -1.21
C LEU A 336 13.68 11.61 -0.39
N PHE A 337 12.81 12.27 0.38
CA PHE A 337 11.80 11.60 1.20
C PHE A 337 10.46 12.31 1.10
N ASN A 338 9.42 11.56 0.76
CA ASN A 338 8.04 12.05 0.70
C ASN A 338 7.05 11.13 1.41
N ILE A 339 7.47 9.93 1.82
CA ILE A 339 6.69 9.01 2.63
C ILE A 339 7.48 8.46 3.80
N ARG A 340 6.75 8.02 4.83
CA ARG A 340 7.28 7.19 5.91
C ARG A 340 6.34 6.04 6.25
N PHE A 341 6.90 4.93 6.69
CA PHE A 341 6.17 3.76 7.18
C PHE A 341 7.07 2.92 8.08
N LYS A 342 6.51 1.94 8.79
CA LYS A 342 7.31 1.01 9.59
C LYS A 342 7.69 -0.24 8.79
N PRO A 343 8.88 -0.82 8.98
CA PRO A 343 9.28 -2.06 8.28
C PRO A 343 8.27 -3.20 8.43
N GLU A 344 7.65 -3.36 9.61
CA GLU A 344 6.60 -4.38 9.81
C GLU A 344 5.34 -4.18 8.95
N ASN A 345 5.15 -2.99 8.37
CA ASN A 345 4.04 -2.70 7.47
C ASN A 345 4.38 -2.95 6.00
N ALA A 346 5.59 -3.41 5.67
CA ALA A 346 5.98 -3.76 4.31
C ALA A 346 5.80 -5.26 4.05
N LEU A 347 4.76 -5.61 3.31
CA LEU A 347 4.47 -6.98 2.86
C LEU A 347 5.02 -7.17 1.45
N ILE A 348 6.30 -7.55 1.35
CA ILE A 348 7.00 -7.72 0.07
C ILE A 348 7.16 -9.20 -0.26
N TYR A 349 6.78 -9.59 -1.47
CA TYR A 349 6.96 -10.96 -1.94
C TYR A 349 8.44 -11.24 -2.21
N ASP A 350 8.96 -12.37 -1.73
CA ASP A 350 10.36 -12.74 -1.94
C ASP A 350 10.73 -12.89 -3.42
N ASN A 351 9.77 -13.41 -4.19
CA ASN A 351 9.82 -13.44 -5.65
C ASN A 351 8.70 -12.54 -6.14
N SER A 352 9.04 -11.58 -7.01
CA SER A 352 8.03 -10.78 -7.68
C SER A 352 7.13 -11.66 -8.54
N ILE A 353 5.84 -11.34 -8.59
CA ILE A 353 4.86 -12.09 -9.36
C ILE A 353 4.73 -11.43 -10.72
N GLU A 354 4.88 -12.19 -11.80
CA GLU A 354 4.76 -11.64 -13.14
C GLU A 354 3.28 -11.40 -13.45
N VAL A 355 2.99 -10.22 -14.00
CA VAL A 355 1.61 -9.84 -14.35
C VAL A 355 1.53 -9.65 -15.86
N GLU A 356 0.46 -10.17 -16.46
CA GLU A 356 0.24 -10.07 -17.89
C GLU A 356 0.05 -8.62 -18.37
N ILE A 357 0.28 -8.41 -19.66
CA ILE A 357 0.06 -7.10 -20.27
C ILE A 357 -1.45 -6.87 -20.41
N GLY A 358 -1.98 -5.86 -19.74
CA GLY A 358 -3.40 -5.49 -19.83
C GLY A 358 -4.24 -5.97 -18.65
N ASP A 359 -3.64 -6.69 -17.71
CA ASP A 359 -4.25 -7.03 -16.42
C ASP A 359 -4.70 -5.77 -15.67
N ALA A 360 -5.92 -5.80 -15.11
CA ALA A 360 -6.57 -4.64 -14.50
C ALA A 360 -5.94 -4.24 -13.16
N SER A 361 -5.19 -5.13 -12.49
CA SER A 361 -4.36 -4.80 -11.33
C SER A 361 -3.26 -3.78 -11.64
N ILE A 362 -2.85 -3.67 -12.92
CA ILE A 362 -1.86 -2.68 -13.39
C ILE A 362 -2.54 -1.62 -14.26
N PRO A 363 -3.19 -0.61 -13.65
CA PRO A 363 -4.03 0.35 -14.36
C PRO A 363 -3.23 1.38 -15.18
N SER A 364 -1.90 1.45 -15.02
CA SER A 364 -1.10 2.43 -15.75
C SER A 364 0.34 1.97 -16.00
N THR A 365 0.97 2.64 -16.97
CA THR A 365 2.42 2.57 -17.16
C THR A 365 3.12 3.83 -16.64
N ARG A 366 2.38 4.81 -16.13
CA ARG A 366 2.92 6.08 -15.63
C ARG A 366 3.10 6.06 -14.12
N TYR A 367 3.97 6.92 -13.60
CA TYR A 367 4.14 7.15 -12.17
C TYR A 367 3.00 8.04 -11.65
N ASN A 368 1.84 7.43 -11.41
CA ASN A 368 0.68 8.05 -10.78
C ASN A 368 0.24 7.20 -9.58
N LEU A 369 -0.31 7.84 -8.57
CA LEU A 369 -0.93 7.16 -7.44
C LEU A 369 -2.41 6.97 -7.79
N LEU A 370 -2.83 5.73 -8.02
CA LEU A 370 -4.18 5.41 -8.47
C LEU A 370 -4.93 4.64 -7.40
N ASN A 371 -6.26 4.63 -7.46
CA ASN A 371 -7.07 3.77 -6.61
C ASN A 371 -6.73 2.31 -6.91
N PHE A 372 -6.52 1.53 -5.86
CA PHE A 372 -6.40 0.09 -5.99
C PHE A 372 -7.76 -0.49 -6.42
N LYS A 373 -7.74 -1.44 -7.36
CA LYS A 373 -8.95 -2.09 -7.88
C LYS A 373 -9.00 -3.54 -7.41
N GLU A 374 -8.00 -4.31 -7.83
CA GLU A 374 -7.92 -5.73 -7.58
C GLU A 374 -6.47 -6.22 -7.55
N LEU A 375 -6.28 -7.41 -6.95
CA LEU A 375 -5.01 -8.14 -7.03
C LEU A 375 -4.86 -8.77 -8.42
N PRO A 376 -3.63 -9.03 -8.88
CA PRO A 376 -3.40 -9.85 -10.08
C PRO A 376 -4.12 -11.19 -9.97
N SER A 377 -4.69 -11.69 -11.08
CA SER A 377 -5.51 -12.91 -11.07
C SER A 377 -4.78 -14.14 -10.47
N GLU A 378 -3.48 -14.31 -10.79
CA GLU A 378 -2.65 -15.39 -10.23
C GLU A 378 -2.56 -15.33 -8.68
N LEU A 379 -2.58 -14.12 -8.12
CA LEU A 379 -2.60 -13.95 -6.66
C LEU A 379 -3.98 -14.19 -6.06
N ALA A 380 -5.03 -13.74 -6.74
CA ALA A 380 -6.41 -13.93 -6.27
C ALA A 380 -6.74 -15.43 -6.18
N GLU A 381 -6.42 -16.20 -7.21
CA GLU A 381 -6.64 -17.65 -7.25
C GLU A 381 -5.92 -18.39 -6.11
N VAL A 382 -4.65 -18.06 -5.85
CA VAL A 382 -3.86 -18.67 -4.77
C VAL A 382 -4.41 -18.33 -3.38
N LEU A 383 -5.04 -17.17 -3.22
CA LEU A 383 -5.66 -16.78 -1.94
C LEU A 383 -7.02 -17.46 -1.73
N GLU A 384 -7.72 -17.84 -2.80
CA GLU A 384 -8.99 -18.55 -2.75
C GLU A 384 -8.81 -20.07 -2.56
N ASP A 385 -7.74 -20.65 -3.12
CA ASP A 385 -7.44 -22.08 -3.05
C ASP A 385 -6.53 -22.44 -1.85
N ASP A 386 -7.12 -22.42 -0.65
CA ASP A 386 -6.43 -22.75 0.62
C ASP A 386 -6.38 -24.27 0.91
N GLU A 387 -6.90 -25.11 0.00
CA GLU A 387 -6.93 -26.57 0.17
C GLU A 387 -5.66 -27.25 -0.35
N PHE A 388 -4.75 -27.60 0.57
CA PHE A 388 -3.62 -28.46 0.26
C PHE A 388 -4.09 -29.90 -0.05
N GLY A 389 -4.25 -30.21 -1.35
CA GLY A 389 -4.65 -31.54 -1.83
C GLY A 389 -4.23 -31.79 -3.28
N PRO A 390 -4.32 -33.04 -3.76
CA PRO A 390 -4.12 -33.32 -5.17
C PRO A 390 -5.22 -32.62 -5.99
N SER A 391 -4.82 -31.75 -6.93
CA SER A 391 -5.78 -31.12 -7.85
C SER A 391 -6.53 -32.20 -8.62
N SER A 392 -7.86 -32.18 -8.58
CA SER A 392 -8.72 -33.13 -9.30
C SER A 392 -8.72 -32.89 -10.82
N GLU A 393 -8.11 -31.80 -11.29
CA GLU A 393 -7.95 -31.50 -12.70
C GLU A 393 -6.87 -32.36 -13.36
N ASN A 394 -7.15 -32.80 -14.60
CA ASN A 394 -6.17 -33.50 -15.45
C ASN A 394 -4.99 -32.57 -15.76
N TYR A 395 -3.98 -32.59 -14.88
CA TYR A 395 -2.78 -31.77 -14.99
C TYR A 395 -2.05 -32.09 -16.30
N LYS A 396 -2.23 -31.24 -17.32
CA LYS A 396 -1.42 -31.31 -18.53
C LYS A 396 -0.06 -30.72 -18.19
N ALA A 397 0.97 -31.58 -18.14
CA ALA A 397 2.35 -31.12 -17.97
C ALA A 397 2.63 -29.99 -18.98
N PRO A 398 3.11 -28.82 -18.52
CA PRO A 398 3.41 -27.72 -19.42
C PRO A 398 4.45 -28.19 -20.44
N LYS A 399 4.24 -27.85 -21.72
CA LYS A 399 5.24 -28.09 -22.77
C LYS A 399 6.52 -27.36 -22.35
N LEU A 400 7.55 -28.11 -21.99
CA LEU A 400 8.89 -27.59 -21.71
C LEU A 400 9.38 -26.87 -22.97
N ALA A 401 9.27 -25.55 -22.99
CA ALA A 401 9.83 -24.74 -24.06
C ALA A 401 11.35 -24.86 -24.00
N ASP A 402 11.94 -25.37 -25.08
CA ASP A 402 13.39 -25.48 -25.23
C ASP A 402 14.06 -24.13 -24.93
N SER A 403 14.91 -24.10 -23.91
CA SER A 403 15.86 -23.02 -23.62
C SER A 403 15.32 -21.61 -23.30
N SER A 404 14.12 -21.47 -22.75
CA SER A 404 13.76 -20.17 -22.18
C SER A 404 14.59 -19.93 -20.91
N LYS A 405 15.58 -19.03 -20.99
CA LYS A 405 16.09 -18.35 -19.80
C LYS A 405 14.86 -17.79 -19.10
N ARG A 406 14.35 -18.45 -18.05
CA ARG A 406 13.42 -17.83 -17.10
C ARG A 406 14.18 -16.64 -16.54
N ILE A 407 14.02 -15.47 -17.16
CA ILE A 407 14.57 -14.23 -16.64
C ILE A 407 13.78 -14.02 -15.35
N SER A 408 14.43 -14.32 -14.23
CA SER A 408 13.89 -14.09 -12.90
C SER A 408 13.42 -12.65 -12.82
N GLY A 409 12.20 -12.44 -12.34
CA GLY A 409 11.77 -11.11 -11.93
C GLY A 409 12.68 -10.57 -10.81
N PRO A 410 12.53 -9.29 -10.46
CA PRO A 410 13.17 -8.71 -9.28
C PRO A 410 12.99 -9.60 -8.04
N LYS A 411 14.05 -9.69 -7.24
CA LYS A 411 14.05 -10.40 -5.97
C LYS A 411 14.56 -9.48 -4.88
N ILE A 412 14.06 -9.68 -3.68
CA ILE A 412 14.65 -9.06 -2.49
C ILE A 412 16.11 -9.52 -2.32
N SER A 413 16.94 -8.68 -1.74
CA SER A 413 18.36 -8.96 -1.52
C SER A 413 18.77 -8.65 -0.10
N GLU A 414 19.85 -9.29 0.35
CA GLU A 414 20.49 -8.94 1.62
C GLU A 414 21.05 -7.52 1.61
N ILE A 415 21.26 -7.00 2.82
CA ILE A 415 21.84 -5.68 3.08
C ILE A 415 23.22 -5.88 3.74
N PRO A 416 24.30 -6.01 2.94
CA PRO A 416 25.58 -6.55 3.43
C PRO A 416 26.21 -5.77 4.58
N HIS A 417 26.07 -4.43 4.60
CA HIS A 417 26.63 -3.61 5.67
C HIS A 417 25.91 -3.82 7.01
N ILE A 418 24.60 -4.10 7.01
CA ILE A 418 23.88 -4.47 8.25
C ILE A 418 24.47 -5.77 8.79
N HIS A 419 24.77 -6.74 7.92
CA HIS A 419 25.23 -8.06 8.36
C HIS A 419 26.47 -7.91 9.23
N TYR A 420 27.46 -7.16 8.74
CA TYR A 420 28.67 -6.85 9.49
C TYR A 420 28.38 -6.17 10.84
N ARG A 421 27.49 -5.16 10.86
CA ARG A 421 27.10 -4.44 12.09
C ARG A 421 26.43 -5.36 13.11
N ILE A 422 25.52 -6.23 12.66
CA ILE A 422 24.88 -7.24 13.51
C ILE A 422 25.93 -8.20 14.04
N THR A 423 26.83 -8.72 13.20
CA THR A 423 27.90 -9.64 13.63
C THR A 423 28.72 -9.04 14.78
N GLU A 424 29.21 -7.81 14.63
CA GLU A 424 30.04 -7.15 15.64
C GLU A 424 29.30 -6.93 16.97
N GLU A 425 28.08 -6.38 16.91
CA GLU A 425 27.34 -6.02 18.13
C GLU A 425 26.70 -7.24 18.79
N LEU A 426 26.26 -8.24 18.01
CA LEU A 426 25.77 -9.51 18.55
C LEU A 426 26.89 -10.27 19.25
N PHE A 427 28.12 -10.30 18.72
CA PHE A 427 29.28 -10.90 19.40
C PHE A 427 29.45 -10.33 20.82
N LYS A 428 29.47 -8.99 20.93
CA LYS A 428 29.59 -8.27 22.21
C LYS A 428 28.41 -8.60 23.13
N TYR A 429 27.19 -8.61 22.58
CA TYR A 429 25.98 -8.94 23.30
C TYR A 429 26.02 -10.36 23.88
N LEU A 430 26.42 -11.37 23.10
CA LEU A 430 26.51 -12.77 23.55
C LEU A 430 27.52 -12.92 24.70
N LYS A 431 28.72 -12.33 24.56
CA LYS A 431 29.73 -12.34 25.63
C LYS A 431 29.21 -11.73 26.93
N LYS A 432 28.50 -10.60 26.84
CA LYS A 432 27.87 -9.95 28.00
C LYS A 432 26.75 -10.81 28.63
N ASN A 433 26.07 -11.63 27.84
CA ASN A 433 24.92 -12.45 28.27
C ASN A 433 25.30 -13.92 28.59
N GLY A 434 26.53 -14.12 29.06
CA GLY A 434 26.98 -15.36 29.68
C GLY A 434 27.35 -16.47 28.69
N PHE A 435 27.68 -16.13 27.44
CA PHE A 435 28.38 -17.06 26.55
C PHE A 435 29.89 -16.97 26.82
N GLU A 436 30.48 -18.07 27.29
CA GLU A 436 31.88 -18.15 27.75
C GLU A 436 32.84 -18.00 26.57
N ASN A 437 32.58 -18.75 25.50
CA ASN A 437 33.30 -18.66 24.24
C ASN A 437 32.35 -18.27 23.11
N VAL A 438 32.79 -17.36 22.24
CA VAL A 438 32.04 -16.93 21.06
C VAL A 438 33.03 -16.87 19.91
N GLU A 439 32.71 -17.54 18.81
CA GLU A 439 33.57 -17.70 17.63
C GLU A 439 32.83 -17.22 16.40
N TYR A 440 33.52 -16.52 15.50
CA TYR A 440 32.99 -16.03 14.22
C TYR A 440 33.51 -16.86 13.06
N GLU A 441 32.71 -16.99 12.00
CA GLU A 441 33.09 -17.61 10.72
C GLU A 441 33.79 -18.99 10.85
N ARG A 442 33.38 -19.80 11.84
CA ARG A 442 34.02 -21.09 12.10
C ARG A 442 33.71 -22.03 10.94
N ARG A 443 34.75 -22.54 10.28
CA ARG A 443 34.60 -23.60 9.27
C ARG A 443 34.17 -24.90 9.94
N ILE A 444 33.14 -25.52 9.39
CA ILE A 444 32.69 -26.87 9.74
C ILE A 444 32.94 -27.79 8.53
N MET A 445 33.01 -29.11 8.77
CA MET A 445 33.10 -30.09 7.69
C MET A 445 31.99 -29.86 6.65
N GLY A 446 32.35 -29.84 5.35
CA GLY A 446 31.40 -29.58 4.26
C GLY A 446 31.64 -28.29 3.47
N SER A 447 32.63 -27.47 3.86
CA SER A 447 33.07 -26.18 3.26
C SER A 447 32.33 -24.92 3.72
N SER A 448 31.29 -25.07 4.54
CA SER A 448 30.45 -23.97 4.99
C SER A 448 30.96 -23.34 6.30
N LYS A 449 30.80 -22.02 6.44
CA LYS A 449 31.17 -21.25 7.63
C LYS A 449 29.90 -20.89 8.40
N VAL A 450 29.87 -21.17 9.70
CA VAL A 450 28.80 -20.65 10.57
C VAL A 450 29.13 -19.20 10.88
N ASP A 451 28.16 -18.30 10.74
CA ASP A 451 28.37 -16.87 11.05
C ASP A 451 28.89 -16.70 12.48
N MET A 452 28.24 -17.35 13.45
CA MET A 452 28.69 -17.33 14.83
C MET A 452 28.27 -18.54 15.66
N ILE A 453 29.16 -18.95 16.57
CA ILE A 453 28.91 -20.02 17.54
C ILE A 453 29.14 -19.47 18.95
N GLY A 454 28.14 -19.59 19.81
CA GLY A 454 28.23 -19.25 21.22
C GLY A 454 28.18 -20.49 22.11
N TRP A 455 29.07 -20.58 23.10
CA TRP A 455 29.15 -21.68 24.05
C TRP A 455 28.70 -21.29 25.46
N LYS A 456 27.89 -22.15 26.09
CA LYS A 456 27.62 -22.14 27.54
C LYS A 456 28.00 -23.49 28.12
N GLY A 457 29.17 -23.58 28.75
CA GLY A 457 29.80 -24.87 29.04
C GLY A 457 30.00 -25.69 27.76
N LYS A 458 29.53 -26.94 27.76
CA LYS A 458 29.60 -27.83 26.58
C LYS A 458 28.50 -27.59 25.55
N LYS A 459 27.56 -26.68 25.81
CA LYS A 459 26.40 -26.48 24.95
C LYS A 459 26.66 -25.44 23.89
N ALA A 460 26.57 -25.83 22.62
CA ALA A 460 26.77 -24.95 21.47
C ALA A 460 25.45 -24.33 21.01
N THR A 461 25.45 -23.04 20.72
CA THR A 461 24.35 -22.36 20.01
C THR A 461 24.90 -21.80 18.71
N PHE A 462 24.30 -22.19 17.58
CA PHE A 462 24.67 -21.69 16.26
C PHE A 462 23.76 -20.52 15.92
N PHE A 463 24.36 -19.42 15.47
CA PHE A 463 23.69 -18.20 15.06
C PHE A 463 23.95 -17.99 13.57
N GLU A 464 22.88 -17.84 12.80
CA GLU A 464 22.92 -17.48 11.38
C GLU A 464 22.27 -16.12 11.19
N ILE A 465 22.99 -15.19 10.57
CA ILE A 465 22.56 -13.82 10.39
C ILE A 465 22.05 -13.66 8.96
N LYS A 466 20.87 -13.07 8.80
CA LYS A 466 20.30 -12.71 7.50
C LYS A 466 19.73 -11.32 7.53
N THR A 467 19.94 -10.58 6.45
CA THR A 467 19.65 -9.14 6.41
C THR A 467 18.68 -8.73 5.31
N TYR A 468 17.85 -9.67 4.85
CA TYR A 468 16.77 -9.37 3.91
C TYR A 468 15.76 -8.35 4.50
N PRO A 469 14.95 -7.68 3.67
CA PRO A 469 13.98 -6.69 4.14
C PRO A 469 12.85 -7.24 5.01
N ASN A 470 12.61 -8.57 5.03
CA ASN A 470 11.55 -9.15 5.86
C ASN A 470 12.02 -10.43 6.59
N ALA A 471 11.34 -10.76 7.69
CA ALA A 471 11.70 -11.89 8.54
C ALA A 471 11.50 -13.25 7.86
N LYS A 472 10.42 -13.43 7.07
CA LYS A 472 10.14 -14.67 6.33
C LYS A 472 11.30 -15.07 5.41
N ALA A 473 11.85 -14.11 4.68
CA ALA A 473 13.00 -14.31 3.81
C ALA A 473 14.25 -14.70 4.60
N CYS A 474 14.54 -13.98 5.70
CA CYS A 474 15.64 -14.34 6.60
C CYS A 474 15.50 -15.77 7.14
N ILE A 475 14.28 -16.18 7.52
CA ILE A 475 14.01 -17.54 8.01
C ILE A 475 14.27 -18.57 6.91
N ARG A 476 13.74 -18.35 5.70
CA ARG A 476 13.87 -19.27 4.56
C ARG A 476 15.33 -19.51 4.20
N GLU A 477 16.09 -18.44 4.05
CA GLU A 477 17.48 -18.51 3.59
C GLU A 477 18.42 -19.05 4.67
N ALA A 478 18.15 -18.75 5.96
CA ALA A 478 18.95 -19.26 7.06
C ALA A 478 18.68 -20.73 7.41
N LEU A 479 17.43 -21.21 7.27
CA LEU A 479 17.02 -22.53 7.77
C LEU A 479 17.87 -23.67 7.21
N GLY A 480 18.10 -23.69 5.90
CA GLY A 480 18.94 -24.71 5.26
C GLY A 480 20.37 -24.69 5.78
N GLN A 481 20.94 -23.48 5.94
CA GLN A 481 22.31 -23.26 6.41
C GLN A 481 22.49 -23.74 7.86
N VAL A 482 21.63 -23.32 8.79
CA VAL A 482 21.74 -23.75 10.19
C VAL A 482 21.57 -25.25 10.36
N LEU A 483 20.70 -25.88 9.56
CA LEU A 483 20.52 -27.34 9.57
C LEU A 483 21.75 -28.06 9.04
N GLU A 484 22.31 -27.60 7.91
CA GLU A 484 23.53 -28.17 7.34
C GLU A 484 24.68 -28.11 8.35
N TYR A 485 24.93 -26.96 8.96
CA TYR A 485 26.00 -26.77 9.93
C TYR A 485 25.86 -27.69 11.14
N ALA A 486 24.61 -27.80 11.62
CA ALA A 486 24.31 -28.56 12.80
C ALA A 486 24.32 -30.07 12.55
N MET A 487 23.99 -30.55 11.33
CA MET A 487 23.66 -31.95 11.05
C MET A 487 24.59 -32.68 10.06
N TYR A 488 25.21 -31.98 9.10
CA TYR A 488 25.99 -32.62 8.04
C TYR A 488 27.38 -33.09 8.52
N PRO A 489 27.88 -34.28 8.15
CA PRO A 489 27.23 -35.29 7.32
C PRO A 489 26.29 -36.23 8.09
N ALA A 490 26.45 -36.42 9.40
CA ALA A 490 25.60 -37.28 10.23
C ALA A 490 25.83 -37.07 11.74
N ASP A 491 25.91 -35.83 12.21
CA ASP A 491 26.20 -35.50 13.62
C ASP A 491 25.43 -34.26 14.03
N PHE A 492 24.91 -34.19 15.27
CA PHE A 492 24.13 -33.04 15.76
C PHE A 492 24.97 -32.18 16.72
N ARG A 493 25.56 -31.10 16.19
CA ARG A 493 26.65 -30.36 16.87
C ARG A 493 26.20 -29.17 17.69
N ALA A 494 24.94 -28.76 17.57
CA ALA A 494 24.40 -27.58 18.23
C ALA A 494 23.27 -27.96 19.18
N ASP A 495 23.27 -27.48 20.41
CA ASP A 495 22.14 -27.61 21.32
C ASP A 495 20.96 -26.71 20.92
N LYS A 496 21.24 -25.62 20.20
CA LYS A 496 20.26 -24.63 19.80
C LYS A 496 20.67 -23.99 18.47
N LEU A 497 19.68 -23.75 17.61
CA LEU A 497 19.83 -23.01 16.36
C LEU A 497 19.11 -21.67 16.52
N VAL A 498 19.74 -20.59 16.10
CA VAL A 498 19.17 -19.24 16.19
C VAL A 498 19.35 -18.55 14.86
N ILE A 499 18.24 -18.14 14.26
CA ILE A 499 18.23 -17.25 13.10
C ILE A 499 18.16 -15.82 13.65
N VAL A 500 19.05 -14.95 13.20
CA VAL A 500 19.14 -13.56 13.63
C VAL A 500 18.90 -12.62 12.45
N SER A 501 18.10 -11.59 12.67
CA SER A 501 17.81 -10.55 11.68
C SER A 501 17.54 -9.21 12.38
N GLN A 502 17.58 -8.10 11.63
CA GLN A 502 17.17 -6.78 12.14
C GLN A 502 15.65 -6.62 12.25
N ASN A 503 14.89 -7.45 11.53
CA ASN A 503 13.45 -7.33 11.41
C ASN A 503 12.72 -8.03 12.56
N LYS A 504 11.63 -7.43 13.03
CA LYS A 504 10.64 -8.14 13.85
C LYS A 504 9.82 -9.08 12.97
N THR A 505 9.28 -10.12 13.60
CA THR A 505 8.40 -11.08 12.95
C THR A 505 6.97 -10.59 12.85
N LEU A 506 6.27 -11.02 11.79
CA LEU A 506 4.82 -10.97 11.72
C LEU A 506 4.20 -12.17 12.47
N PRO A 507 2.91 -12.11 12.86
CA PRO A 507 2.23 -13.23 13.51
C PRO A 507 2.32 -14.55 12.71
N SER A 508 2.28 -14.48 11.37
CA SER A 508 2.45 -15.62 10.47
C SER A 508 3.86 -16.23 10.56
N ASP A 509 4.90 -15.41 10.68
CA ASP A 509 6.29 -15.87 10.81
C ASP A 509 6.49 -16.56 12.17
N GLN A 510 5.88 -16.02 13.22
CA GLN A 510 5.90 -16.63 14.54
C GLN A 510 5.22 -18.01 14.54
N ALA A 511 4.06 -18.12 13.89
CA ALA A 511 3.35 -19.38 13.72
C ALA A 511 4.21 -20.38 12.93
N TYR A 512 4.89 -19.92 11.87
CA TYR A 512 5.78 -20.75 11.06
C TYR A 512 6.97 -21.30 11.87
N ILE A 513 7.68 -20.46 12.63
CA ILE A 513 8.79 -20.90 13.50
C ILE A 513 8.30 -21.92 14.55
N LYS A 514 7.16 -21.66 15.21
CA LYS A 514 6.57 -22.59 16.19
C LYS A 514 6.22 -23.93 15.55
N HIS A 515 5.67 -23.90 14.34
CA HIS A 515 5.35 -25.10 13.57
C HIS A 515 6.63 -25.90 13.24
N LEU A 516 7.67 -25.26 12.69
CA LEU A 516 8.94 -25.91 12.38
C LEU A 516 9.56 -26.59 13.61
N ARG A 517 9.61 -25.89 14.75
CA ARG A 517 10.14 -26.44 16.01
C ARG A 517 9.41 -27.69 16.45
N LYS A 518 8.07 -27.66 16.40
CA LYS A 518 7.22 -28.79 16.78
C LYS A 518 7.38 -29.97 15.81
N SER A 519 7.30 -29.71 14.52
CA SER A 519 7.30 -30.74 13.47
C SER A 519 8.66 -31.41 13.29
N LEU A 520 9.75 -30.66 13.46
CA LEU A 520 11.12 -31.17 13.28
C LEU A 520 11.82 -31.52 14.61
N ASN A 521 11.17 -31.28 15.75
CA ASN A 521 11.75 -31.45 17.08
C ASN A 521 13.09 -30.71 17.26
N LEU A 522 13.16 -29.46 16.77
CA LEU A 522 14.36 -28.62 16.79
C LEU A 522 14.25 -27.50 17.83
N LYS A 523 15.35 -27.21 18.52
CA LYS A 523 15.49 -25.99 19.33
C LYS A 523 15.90 -24.80 18.45
N LEU A 524 15.03 -24.46 17.49
CA LEU A 524 15.19 -23.33 16.56
C LEU A 524 14.56 -22.05 17.13
N GLU A 525 15.30 -20.97 17.33
CA GLU A 525 14.74 -19.67 17.73
C GLU A 525 14.93 -18.63 16.63
N TYR A 526 14.08 -17.60 16.61
CA TYR A 526 14.28 -16.40 15.79
C TYR A 526 14.51 -15.20 16.70
N TRP A 527 15.57 -14.43 16.43
CA TRP A 527 15.96 -13.26 17.21
C TRP A 527 15.96 -12.01 16.33
N ALA A 528 15.13 -11.03 16.67
CA ALA A 528 15.23 -9.69 16.11
C ALA A 528 16.26 -8.89 16.93
N PHE A 529 17.36 -8.47 16.32
CA PHE A 529 18.47 -7.80 17.00
C PHE A 529 18.71 -6.40 16.43
N ASP A 530 18.70 -5.40 17.32
CA ASP A 530 18.97 -4.00 16.98
C ASP A 530 20.42 -3.68 17.31
N TYR A 531 21.25 -3.53 16.27
CA TYR A 531 22.68 -3.26 16.45
C TYR A 531 22.96 -1.84 16.95
N GLU A 532 22.09 -0.86 16.72
CA GLU A 532 22.25 0.49 17.28
C GLU A 532 21.98 0.50 18.79
N LYS A 533 20.88 -0.16 19.21
CA LYS A 533 20.51 -0.30 20.63
C LYS A 533 21.30 -1.39 21.34
N LYS A 534 22.02 -2.24 20.60
CA LYS A 534 22.83 -3.36 21.09
C LYS A 534 22.02 -4.34 21.93
N ALA A 535 20.78 -4.60 21.50
CA ALA A 535 19.80 -5.34 22.28
C ALA A 535 18.88 -6.18 21.39
N LEU A 536 18.33 -7.24 21.98
CA LEU A 536 17.24 -8.01 21.38
C LEU A 536 15.94 -7.19 21.43
N LEU A 537 15.29 -7.05 20.28
CA LEU A 537 13.96 -6.46 20.17
C LEU A 537 12.86 -7.51 20.36
N GLU A 538 13.11 -8.73 19.91
CA GLU A 538 12.16 -9.83 19.93
C GLU A 538 12.90 -11.18 20.00
N THR A 539 12.25 -12.16 20.61
CA THR A 539 12.66 -13.56 20.53
C THR A 539 11.45 -14.46 20.36
N VAL A 540 11.43 -15.25 19.29
CA VAL A 540 10.38 -16.24 19.01
C VAL A 540 10.91 -17.63 19.32
N LYS A 541 10.13 -18.39 20.10
CA LYS A 541 10.46 -19.74 20.60
C LYS A 541 9.25 -20.66 20.55
#